data_AF-A0A957CJF2-F1
#
_entry.id   AF-A0A957CJF2-F1
#
_cell.length_a   1.000
_cell.length_b   1.000
_cell.length_c   1.000
_cell.angle_alpha   90.00
_cell.angle_beta   90.00
_cell.angle_gamma   90.00
#
_symmetry.space_group_name_H-M   'P 1'
#
loop_
_entity.id
_entity.type
_entity.pdbx_description
1 polymer ?
#
loop_
_entity_poly.entity_id
_entity_poly.type
_entity_poly.pdbx_seq_one_letter_code
_entity_poly.pdbx_strand_id
1 'polypeptide(L)'
;MNRKLPLLFLLLLVWPWAQINEARAQETGTPISPLLTGRIRDTQEQPVFDARITAYSGDDILAEGVSQEDGRYTLLLVAGNTIPEQIVIQVERHHFEEATYEIKSRDIQSLRQSNLLHMPIITLERHITPGFWIATLVFVGMLLLIALGKLHNTLAALLGTSLIFVVSYLGTPLYDGLYIFHFEDALRYIDWNVIFLIMGMMIVIAVVERTGVFQWSAYMAYRLSGGRTWLLVVILMIVTGIASAFLDNVTTMLLMTPVTIRIALSLGINPLALLMPEVMASNVVGISTLVGTPTNILIGSYGGIGFNDFLVNLTPGVLLALVGLIIYNLFVFRQDLQSSDAGTGISEVLLQRLAERGRITEPDHLKKAGVVGA
;
A
#
# COMPACT_ATOMS: atom_id res chain seq x y z
N MET A 1 49.19 -40.64 8.49
CA MET A 1 48.58 -39.30 8.61
C MET A 1 48.77 -38.57 7.28
N ASN A 2 47.66 -38.19 6.66
CA ASN A 2 47.49 -37.96 5.22
C ASN A 2 48.20 -36.72 4.66
N ARG A 3 48.86 -36.87 3.51
CA ARG A 3 49.07 -35.82 2.50
C ARG A 3 48.61 -36.37 1.14
N LYS A 4 47.34 -36.15 0.79
CA LYS A 4 46.80 -36.29 -0.58
C LYS A 4 45.68 -35.27 -0.76
N LEU A 5 45.89 -34.33 -1.69
CA LEU A 5 44.96 -33.48 -2.48
C LEU A 5 45.79 -32.23 -2.80
N PRO A 6 46.35 -32.10 -4.03
CA PRO A 6 45.51 -31.68 -5.16
C PRO A 6 46.01 -32.24 -6.50
N LEU A 7 45.27 -33.17 -7.11
CA LEU A 7 45.50 -33.58 -8.51
C LEU A 7 44.21 -33.78 -9.29
N LEU A 8 43.08 -33.31 -8.74
CA LEU A 8 41.74 -33.46 -9.34
C LEU A 8 41.21 -32.18 -10.02
N PHE A 9 41.97 -31.08 -10.03
CA PHE A 9 41.53 -29.79 -10.57
C PHE A 9 42.16 -29.38 -11.90
N LEU A 10 43.07 -30.20 -12.47
CA LEU A 10 43.79 -29.86 -13.70
C LEU A 10 43.41 -30.70 -14.93
N LEU A 11 42.40 -31.57 -14.82
CA LEU A 11 41.89 -32.39 -15.94
C LEU A 11 40.49 -31.97 -16.46
N LEU A 12 39.93 -30.87 -15.93
CA LEU A 12 38.60 -30.36 -16.32
C LEU A 12 38.64 -29.12 -17.24
N LEU A 13 39.82 -28.74 -17.76
CA LEU A 13 39.98 -27.50 -18.54
C LEU A 13 40.31 -27.69 -20.03
N VAL A 14 40.26 -28.92 -20.57
CA VAL A 14 40.56 -29.19 -22.00
C VAL A 14 39.49 -30.04 -22.71
N TRP A 15 38.33 -30.28 -22.09
CA TRP A 15 37.21 -31.01 -22.71
C TRP A 15 35.91 -30.38 -22.23
N PRO A 16 35.17 -29.56 -23.03
CA PRO A 16 34.80 -29.83 -24.42
C PRO A 16 34.79 -28.56 -25.32
N TRP A 17 35.85 -28.30 -26.09
CA TRP A 17 35.76 -27.37 -27.24
C TRP A 17 35.55 -28.12 -28.57
N ALA A 18 35.74 -29.43 -28.59
CA ALA A 18 35.55 -30.26 -29.79
C ALA A 18 34.08 -30.62 -30.07
N GLN A 19 33.17 -30.57 -29.08
CA GLN A 19 31.73 -30.82 -29.28
C GLN A 19 30.91 -29.55 -29.55
N ILE A 20 31.48 -28.36 -29.33
CA ILE A 20 30.80 -27.08 -29.58
C ILE A 20 30.84 -26.72 -31.08
N ASN A 21 31.83 -27.22 -31.82
CA ASN A 21 31.91 -27.00 -33.27
C ASN A 21 31.03 -27.96 -34.09
N GLU A 22 30.70 -29.15 -33.57
CA GLU A 22 29.77 -30.08 -34.24
C GLU A 22 28.30 -29.73 -33.97
N ALA A 23 27.98 -29.12 -32.82
CA ALA A 23 26.65 -28.56 -32.55
C ALA A 23 26.33 -27.30 -33.40
N ARG A 24 27.32 -26.73 -34.08
CA ARG A 24 27.16 -25.58 -34.99
C ARG A 24 26.94 -26.00 -36.45
N ALA A 25 26.91 -27.30 -36.74
CA ALA A 25 26.78 -27.84 -38.10
C ALA A 25 25.45 -28.63 -38.32
N GLN A 26 24.42 -28.32 -37.54
CA GLN A 26 23.05 -28.83 -37.71
C GLN A 26 21.99 -27.71 -37.61
N GLU A 27 22.34 -26.46 -37.96
CA GLU A 27 21.35 -25.44 -38.36
C GLU A 27 20.92 -25.65 -39.82
N THR A 28 20.47 -26.86 -40.16
CA THR A 28 19.68 -27.08 -41.36
C THR A 28 18.24 -26.64 -41.06
N GLY A 29 17.96 -25.36 -41.29
CA GLY A 29 16.65 -24.84 -41.66
C GLY A 29 15.48 -25.17 -40.74
N THR A 30 15.58 -24.94 -39.43
CA THR A 30 14.36 -24.72 -38.65
C THR A 30 13.72 -23.42 -39.16
N PRO A 31 12.49 -23.46 -39.72
CA PRO A 31 11.83 -22.24 -40.15
C PRO A 31 11.69 -21.34 -38.92
N ILE A 32 12.19 -20.11 -39.02
CA ILE A 32 11.98 -19.09 -37.98
C ILE A 32 10.46 -18.88 -37.90
N SER A 33 9.85 -19.35 -36.82
CA SER A 33 8.41 -19.21 -36.61
C SER A 33 8.04 -17.72 -36.62
N PRO A 34 7.04 -17.31 -37.41
CA PRO A 34 6.66 -15.91 -37.50
C PRO A 34 6.16 -15.40 -36.14
N LEU A 35 6.58 -14.20 -35.79
CA LEU A 35 6.26 -13.55 -34.51
C LEU A 35 5.23 -12.44 -34.72
N LEU A 36 4.15 -12.48 -33.94
CA LEU A 36 3.26 -11.34 -33.80
C LEU A 36 3.47 -10.72 -32.44
N THR A 37 3.64 -9.39 -32.42
CA THR A 37 3.73 -8.64 -31.17
C THR A 37 2.76 -7.47 -31.22
N GLY A 38 2.09 -7.19 -30.10
CA GLY A 38 1.13 -6.11 -30.02
C GLY A 38 0.96 -5.61 -28.59
N ARG A 39 -0.01 -4.71 -28.43
CA ARG A 39 -0.42 -4.18 -27.12
C ARG A 39 -1.94 -4.16 -27.03
N ILE A 40 -2.45 -4.45 -25.85
CA ILE A 40 -3.86 -4.37 -25.53
C ILE A 40 -4.07 -3.28 -24.48
N ARG A 41 -5.03 -2.40 -24.74
CA ARG A 41 -5.43 -1.33 -23.83
C ARG A 41 -6.94 -1.31 -23.65
N ASP A 42 -7.40 -0.71 -22.56
CA ASP A 42 -8.82 -0.42 -22.40
C ASP A 42 -9.18 0.96 -22.98
N THR A 43 -10.46 1.34 -22.91
CA THR A 43 -10.96 2.64 -23.38
C THR A 43 -10.41 3.85 -22.60
N GLN A 44 -9.68 3.63 -21.49
CA GLN A 44 -9.01 4.65 -20.69
C GLN A 44 -7.49 4.66 -20.92
N GLU A 45 -7.03 4.02 -22.00
CA GLU A 45 -5.62 3.83 -22.35
C GLU A 45 -4.79 3.04 -21.32
N GLN A 46 -5.43 2.36 -20.38
CA GLN A 46 -4.73 1.53 -19.39
C GLN A 46 -4.34 0.18 -20.02
N PRO A 47 -3.16 -0.37 -19.68
CA PRO A 47 -2.78 -1.69 -20.16
C PRO A 47 -3.73 -2.77 -19.63
N VAL A 48 -4.15 -3.68 -20.51
CA VAL A 48 -4.95 -4.85 -20.13
C VAL A 48 -4.02 -6.05 -20.06
N PHE A 49 -3.80 -6.56 -18.86
CA PHE A 49 -3.03 -7.78 -18.58
C PHE A 49 -3.93 -9.02 -18.51
N ASP A 50 -3.38 -10.23 -18.55
CA ASP A 50 -4.14 -11.49 -18.47
C ASP A 50 -5.34 -11.64 -19.44
N ALA A 51 -5.35 -10.90 -20.55
CA ALA A 51 -6.21 -11.18 -21.68
C ALA A 51 -5.63 -12.36 -22.45
N ARG A 52 -6.46 -13.36 -22.77
CA ARG A 52 -6.08 -14.46 -23.67
C ARG A 52 -6.18 -13.95 -25.10
N ILE A 53 -5.12 -14.20 -25.86
CA ILE A 53 -5.04 -13.87 -27.27
C ILE A 53 -4.88 -15.17 -28.03
N THR A 54 -5.80 -15.44 -28.95
CA THR A 54 -5.74 -16.61 -29.81
C THR A 54 -5.75 -16.17 -31.27
N ALA A 55 -4.80 -16.67 -32.05
CA ALA A 55 -4.74 -16.46 -33.48
C ALA A 55 -5.30 -17.69 -34.20
N TYR A 56 -6.26 -17.47 -35.10
CA TYR A 56 -6.94 -18.50 -35.87
C TYR A 56 -6.73 -18.32 -37.38
N SER A 57 -6.81 -19.41 -38.13
CA SER A 57 -7.06 -19.42 -39.56
C SER A 57 -8.17 -20.41 -39.88
N GLY A 58 -9.35 -19.91 -40.27
CA GLY A 58 -10.54 -20.76 -40.29
C GLY A 58 -10.83 -21.31 -38.89
N ASP A 59 -10.87 -22.63 -38.75
CA ASP A 59 -11.09 -23.32 -37.47
C ASP A 59 -9.78 -23.73 -36.75
N ASP A 60 -8.62 -23.53 -37.38
CA ASP A 60 -7.33 -23.96 -36.85
C ASP A 60 -6.69 -22.87 -35.96
N ILE A 61 -6.28 -23.25 -34.74
CA ILE A 61 -5.52 -22.39 -33.82
C ILE A 61 -4.06 -22.37 -34.26
N LEU A 62 -3.56 -21.18 -34.61
CA LEU A 62 -2.17 -20.95 -35.03
C LEU A 62 -1.24 -20.64 -33.87
N ALA A 63 -1.74 -19.93 -32.86
CA ALA A 63 -1.00 -19.55 -31.66
C ALA A 63 -1.94 -19.09 -30.55
N GLU A 64 -1.51 -19.31 -29.32
CA GLU A 64 -2.13 -18.77 -28.12
C GLU A 64 -1.09 -18.02 -27.28
N GLY A 65 -1.54 -16.99 -26.59
CA GLY A 65 -0.71 -16.21 -25.68
C GLY A 65 -1.57 -15.44 -24.69
N VAL A 66 -0.90 -14.83 -23.73
CA VAL A 66 -1.52 -14.01 -22.70
C VAL A 66 -0.79 -12.67 -22.63
N SER A 67 -1.54 -11.58 -22.45
CA SER A 67 -0.97 -10.25 -22.28
C SER A 67 -0.27 -10.10 -20.93
N GLN A 68 0.89 -9.44 -20.94
CA GLN A 68 1.69 -9.12 -19.75
C GLN A 68 1.12 -7.92 -18.97
N GLU A 69 1.71 -7.61 -17.82
CA GLU A 69 1.29 -6.49 -16.95
C GLU A 69 1.28 -5.13 -17.67
N ASP A 70 2.19 -4.91 -18.62
CA ASP A 70 2.25 -3.68 -19.43
C ASP A 70 1.34 -3.71 -20.67
N GLY A 71 0.49 -4.73 -20.78
CA GLY A 71 -0.45 -4.97 -21.87
C GLY A 71 0.20 -5.49 -23.15
N ARG A 72 1.51 -5.77 -23.17
CA ARG A 72 2.16 -6.37 -24.34
C ARG A 72 1.84 -7.85 -24.44
N TYR A 73 1.74 -8.33 -25.67
CA TYR A 73 1.67 -9.75 -25.94
C TYR A 73 2.59 -10.12 -27.10
N THR A 74 2.95 -11.39 -27.12
CA THR A 74 3.76 -12.00 -28.18
C THR A 74 3.17 -13.35 -28.51
N LEU A 75 2.85 -13.58 -29.78
CA LEU A 75 2.39 -14.87 -30.30
C LEU A 75 3.45 -15.43 -31.24
N LEU A 76 3.81 -16.68 -31.00
CA LEU A 76 4.66 -17.45 -31.90
C LEU A 76 3.75 -18.30 -32.79
N LEU A 77 3.63 -17.95 -34.07
CA LEU A 77 2.79 -18.74 -34.98
C LEU A 77 3.43 -20.10 -35.22
N VAL A 78 2.70 -21.15 -34.87
CA VAL A 78 3.01 -22.52 -35.29
C VAL A 78 2.49 -22.68 -36.72
N ALA A 79 3.09 -21.94 -37.63
CA ALA A 79 2.89 -22.20 -39.04
C ALA A 79 3.65 -23.49 -39.36
N GLY A 80 2.99 -24.46 -40.01
CA GLY A 80 3.72 -25.38 -40.88
C GLY A 80 4.52 -24.60 -41.93
N ASN A 81 5.05 -25.26 -42.95
CA ASN A 81 5.92 -24.61 -43.96
C ASN A 81 5.32 -23.38 -44.70
N THR A 82 4.06 -22.99 -44.47
CA THR A 82 3.39 -21.84 -45.10
C THR A 82 2.50 -21.05 -44.12
N ILE A 83 2.68 -19.72 -44.07
CA ILE A 83 1.79 -18.78 -43.37
C ILE A 83 0.43 -18.72 -44.12
N PRO A 84 -0.72 -18.92 -43.44
CA PRO A 84 -2.04 -18.90 -44.07
C PRO A 84 -2.40 -17.55 -44.70
N GLU A 85 -3.44 -17.54 -45.56
CA GLU A 85 -3.87 -16.32 -46.27
C GLU A 85 -4.73 -15.39 -45.42
N GLN A 86 -5.37 -15.92 -44.38
CA GLN A 86 -6.19 -15.17 -43.43
C GLN A 86 -5.79 -15.55 -42.01
N ILE A 87 -5.59 -14.54 -41.18
CA ILE A 87 -5.29 -14.69 -39.76
C ILE A 87 -6.22 -13.75 -39.01
N VAL A 88 -6.98 -14.31 -38.08
CA VAL A 88 -7.88 -13.57 -37.21
C VAL A 88 -7.35 -13.69 -35.79
N ILE A 89 -7.21 -12.55 -35.10
CA ILE A 89 -6.83 -12.52 -33.70
C ILE A 89 -8.10 -12.29 -32.88
N GLN A 90 -8.37 -13.19 -31.95
CA GLN A 90 -9.41 -13.05 -30.95
C GLN A 90 -8.75 -12.73 -29.62
N VAL A 91 -9.26 -11.71 -28.95
CA VAL A 91 -8.80 -11.28 -27.62
C VAL A 91 -9.99 -11.39 -26.67
N GLU A 92 -9.84 -12.23 -25.65
CA GLU A 92 -10.85 -12.44 -24.63
C GLU A 92 -10.29 -12.14 -23.23
N ARG A 93 -11.10 -11.54 -22.37
CA ARG A 93 -10.81 -11.37 -20.95
C ARG A 93 -12.13 -11.23 -20.19
N HIS A 94 -12.24 -11.85 -19.03
CA HIS A 94 -13.40 -11.63 -18.17
C HIS A 94 -13.58 -10.14 -17.86
N HIS A 95 -14.83 -9.67 -17.83
CA HIS A 95 -15.23 -8.25 -17.68
C HIS A 95 -14.94 -7.34 -18.88
N PHE A 96 -14.43 -7.88 -19.99
CA PHE A 96 -14.25 -7.15 -21.24
C PHE A 96 -15.07 -7.79 -22.37
N GLU A 97 -15.57 -6.97 -23.28
CA GLU A 97 -16.16 -7.47 -24.52
C GLU A 97 -15.07 -8.14 -25.37
N GLU A 98 -15.42 -9.24 -26.00
CA GLU A 98 -14.53 -9.96 -26.88
C GLU A 98 -14.18 -9.09 -28.09
N ALA A 99 -12.89 -8.93 -28.37
CA ALA A 99 -12.42 -8.18 -29.52
C ALA A 99 -11.82 -9.11 -30.57
N THR A 100 -12.33 -9.02 -31.80
CA THR A 100 -11.80 -9.73 -32.95
C THR A 100 -11.10 -8.74 -33.89
N TYR A 101 -9.88 -9.07 -34.30
CA TYR A 101 -9.09 -8.27 -35.24
C TYR A 101 -8.61 -9.14 -36.41
N GLU A 102 -9.09 -8.82 -37.60
CA GLU A 102 -8.64 -9.47 -38.84
C GLU A 102 -7.37 -8.77 -39.38
N ILE A 103 -6.31 -9.55 -39.59
CA ILE A 103 -5.05 -9.02 -40.13
C ILE A 103 -5.21 -8.74 -41.62
N LYS A 104 -4.92 -7.51 -42.02
CA LYS A 104 -4.99 -7.09 -43.43
C LYS A 104 -4.01 -7.90 -44.28
N SER A 105 -4.39 -8.23 -45.51
CA SER A 105 -3.55 -9.03 -46.43
C SER A 105 -2.17 -8.44 -46.68
N ARG A 106 -2.02 -7.10 -46.63
CA ARG A 106 -0.73 -6.40 -46.73
C ARG A 106 0.21 -6.76 -45.57
N ASP A 107 -0.32 -6.84 -44.36
CA ASP A 107 0.45 -7.13 -43.15
C ASP A 107 0.83 -8.61 -43.09
N ILE A 108 -0.02 -9.50 -43.62
CA ILE A 108 0.31 -10.93 -43.82
C ILE A 108 1.47 -11.09 -44.82
N GLN A 109 1.50 -10.31 -45.89
CA GLN A 109 2.64 -10.30 -46.81
C GLN A 109 3.92 -9.80 -46.13
N SER A 110 3.84 -8.76 -45.30
CA SER A 110 4.98 -8.29 -44.50
C SER A 110 5.47 -9.33 -43.49
N LEU A 111 4.55 -10.07 -42.87
CA LEU A 111 4.88 -11.18 -41.97
C LEU A 111 5.63 -12.30 -42.72
N ARG A 112 5.22 -12.64 -43.95
CA ARG A 112 5.93 -13.60 -44.81
C ARG A 112 7.35 -13.18 -45.20
N GLN A 113 7.62 -11.87 -45.26
CA GLN A 113 8.93 -11.34 -45.65
C GLN A 113 9.88 -11.14 -44.46
N SER A 114 9.35 -10.72 -43.32
CA SER A 114 10.15 -10.28 -42.16
C SER A 114 10.08 -11.22 -40.96
N ASN A 115 9.19 -12.22 -40.97
CA ASN A 115 8.85 -13.09 -39.84
C ASN A 115 8.48 -12.33 -38.55
N LEU A 116 8.17 -11.04 -38.63
CA LEU A 116 7.76 -10.22 -37.51
C LEU A 116 6.68 -9.23 -37.94
N LEU A 117 5.57 -9.21 -37.22
CA LEU A 117 4.53 -8.21 -37.40
C LEU A 117 4.25 -7.50 -36.09
N HIS A 118 4.36 -6.17 -36.12
CA HIS A 118 3.88 -5.34 -35.04
C HIS A 118 2.41 -4.98 -35.29
N MET A 119 1.55 -5.47 -34.42
CA MET A 119 0.11 -5.25 -34.47
C MET A 119 -0.23 -3.85 -33.97
N PRO A 120 -1.29 -3.22 -34.50
CA PRO A 120 -1.85 -2.03 -33.88
C PRO A 120 -2.37 -2.34 -32.47
N ILE A 121 -2.56 -1.29 -31.67
CA ILE A 121 -3.12 -1.42 -30.33
C ILE A 121 -4.56 -1.91 -30.44
N ILE A 122 -4.87 -3.02 -29.78
CA ILE A 122 -6.23 -3.54 -29.66
C ILE A 122 -6.86 -2.92 -28.42
N THR A 123 -8.01 -2.27 -28.60
CA THR A 123 -8.77 -1.67 -27.50
C THR A 123 -9.90 -2.60 -27.06
N LEU A 124 -9.92 -2.98 -25.79
CA LEU A 124 -10.99 -3.76 -25.18
C LEU A 124 -11.97 -2.86 -24.43
N GLU A 125 -13.26 -3.04 -24.68
CA GLU A 125 -14.32 -2.34 -23.96
C GLU A 125 -14.71 -3.11 -22.70
N ARG A 126 -14.91 -2.42 -21.58
CA ARG A 126 -15.35 -3.05 -20.33
C ARG A 126 -16.86 -3.27 -20.37
N HIS A 127 -17.31 -4.47 -20.01
CA HIS A 127 -18.73 -4.75 -19.82
C HIS A 127 -19.03 -5.02 -18.34
N ILE A 128 -20.25 -4.68 -17.93
CA ILE A 128 -20.69 -4.86 -16.54
C ILE A 128 -21.30 -6.26 -16.39
N THR A 129 -20.68 -7.09 -15.57
CA THR A 129 -21.18 -8.43 -15.24
C THR A 129 -22.02 -8.43 -13.96
N PRO A 130 -22.86 -9.45 -13.71
CA PRO A 130 -23.48 -9.65 -12.40
C PRO A 130 -22.46 -9.77 -11.26
N GLY A 131 -21.29 -10.36 -11.51
CA GLY A 131 -20.17 -10.44 -10.57
C GLY A 131 -19.74 -9.07 -10.04
N PHE A 132 -19.69 -8.05 -10.90
CA PHE A 132 -19.41 -6.66 -10.50
C PHE A 132 -20.40 -6.13 -9.45
N TRP A 133 -21.71 -6.35 -9.66
CA TRP A 133 -22.74 -5.89 -8.73
C TRP A 133 -22.68 -6.63 -7.39
N ILE A 134 -22.41 -7.94 -7.43
CA ILE A 134 -22.23 -8.72 -6.20
C ILE A 134 -21.02 -8.23 -5.43
N ALA A 135 -19.86 -8.06 -6.08
CA ALA A 135 -18.66 -7.53 -5.46
C ALA A 135 -18.91 -6.15 -4.83
N THR A 136 -19.61 -5.27 -5.55
CA THR A 136 -20.00 -3.93 -5.06
C THR A 136 -20.88 -4.02 -3.81
N LEU A 137 -21.89 -4.90 -3.82
CA LEU A 137 -22.80 -5.08 -2.69
C LEU A 137 -22.06 -5.64 -1.47
N VAL A 138 -21.17 -6.62 -1.66
CA VAL A 138 -20.32 -7.15 -0.59
C VAL A 138 -19.43 -6.05 -0.02
N PHE A 139 -18.77 -5.26 -0.88
CA PHE A 139 -17.92 -4.15 -0.45
C PHE A 139 -18.68 -3.11 0.38
N VAL A 140 -19.80 -2.60 -0.14
CA VAL A 140 -20.65 -1.62 0.56
C VAL A 140 -21.20 -2.21 1.86
N GLY A 141 -21.65 -3.47 1.83
CA GLY A 141 -22.14 -4.18 3.02
C GLY A 141 -21.08 -4.29 4.12
N MET A 142 -19.85 -4.67 3.77
CA MET A 142 -18.74 -4.75 4.73
C MET A 142 -18.36 -3.37 5.26
N LEU A 143 -18.30 -2.34 4.42
CA LEU A 143 -18.07 -0.97 4.86
C LEU A 143 -19.13 -0.49 5.85
N LEU A 144 -20.41 -0.80 5.61
CA LEU A 144 -21.49 -0.46 6.54
C LEU A 144 -21.37 -1.21 7.87
N LEU A 145 -21.01 -2.50 7.84
CA LEU A 145 -20.81 -3.28 9.06
C LEU A 145 -19.64 -2.76 9.91
N ILE A 146 -18.56 -2.32 9.26
CA ILE A 146 -17.42 -1.65 9.89
C ILE A 146 -17.86 -0.30 10.48
N ALA A 147 -18.54 0.54 9.68
CA ALA A 147 -18.98 1.86 10.11
C ALA A 147 -19.96 1.82 11.29
N LEU A 148 -20.82 0.80 11.35
CA LEU A 148 -21.75 0.58 12.46
C LEU A 148 -21.09 -0.06 13.69
N GLY A 149 -19.80 -0.38 13.65
CA GLY A 149 -19.06 -1.02 14.74
C GLY A 149 -19.56 -2.43 15.08
N LYS A 150 -20.29 -3.09 14.18
CA LYS A 150 -20.87 -4.42 14.41
C LYS A 150 -19.86 -5.55 14.24
N LEU A 151 -18.81 -5.31 13.44
CA LEU A 151 -17.74 -6.27 13.19
C LEU A 151 -16.37 -5.61 13.33
N HIS A 152 -15.39 -6.38 13.79
CA HIS A 152 -13.99 -5.96 13.79
C HIS A 152 -13.49 -5.82 12.34
N ASN A 153 -12.70 -4.77 12.06
CA ASN A 153 -12.23 -4.43 10.72
C ASN A 153 -11.58 -5.63 9.99
N THR A 154 -10.71 -6.36 10.68
CA THR A 154 -10.04 -7.56 10.13
C THR A 154 -11.03 -8.66 9.77
N LEU A 155 -12.03 -8.90 10.61
CA LEU A 155 -13.04 -9.93 10.37
C LEU A 155 -13.93 -9.55 9.18
N ALA A 156 -14.35 -8.29 9.10
CA ALA A 156 -15.14 -7.78 7.98
C ALA A 156 -14.37 -7.88 6.65
N ALA A 157 -13.09 -7.53 6.63
CA ALA A 157 -12.23 -7.67 5.45
C ALA A 157 -12.10 -9.15 5.02
N LEU A 158 -11.77 -10.05 5.95
CA LEU A 158 -11.62 -11.48 5.64
C LEU A 158 -12.94 -12.13 5.22
N LEU A 159 -14.07 -11.78 5.84
CA LEU A 159 -15.39 -12.26 5.45
C LEU A 159 -15.79 -11.76 4.06
N GLY A 160 -15.56 -10.48 3.77
CA GLY A 160 -15.81 -9.89 2.46
C GLY A 160 -15.04 -10.60 1.36
N THR A 161 -13.72 -10.78 1.54
CA THR A 161 -12.88 -11.51 0.59
C THR A 161 -13.30 -12.97 0.46
N SER A 162 -13.61 -13.64 1.57
CA SER A 162 -14.09 -15.03 1.54
C SER A 162 -15.39 -15.17 0.75
N LEU A 163 -16.33 -14.24 0.93
CA LEU A 163 -17.60 -14.24 0.19
C LEU A 163 -17.38 -14.00 -1.30
N ILE A 164 -16.47 -13.09 -1.67
CA ILE A 164 -16.06 -12.87 -3.07
C ILE A 164 -15.50 -14.15 -3.68
N PHE A 165 -14.61 -14.87 -2.98
CA PHE A 165 -14.07 -16.13 -3.50
C PHE A 165 -15.12 -17.23 -3.61
N VAL A 166 -16.05 -17.33 -2.66
CA VAL A 166 -17.17 -18.28 -2.74
C VAL A 166 -18.01 -17.99 -3.98
N VAL A 167 -18.35 -16.72 -4.23
CA VAL A 167 -19.13 -16.32 -5.42
C VAL A 167 -18.34 -16.57 -6.70
N SER A 168 -17.08 -16.16 -6.75
CA SER A 168 -16.23 -16.31 -7.93
C SER A 168 -16.01 -17.80 -8.26
N TYR A 169 -15.60 -18.63 -7.31
CA TYR A 169 -15.24 -20.04 -7.57
C TYR A 169 -16.45 -20.96 -7.76
N LEU A 170 -17.53 -20.78 -6.98
CA LEU A 170 -18.74 -21.60 -7.13
C LEU A 170 -19.70 -21.05 -8.19
N GLY A 171 -19.65 -19.74 -8.47
CA GLY A 171 -20.52 -19.08 -9.43
C GLY A 171 -20.03 -19.25 -10.87
N THR A 172 -18.73 -19.18 -11.13
CA THR A 172 -18.17 -19.28 -12.51
C THR A 172 -18.62 -20.56 -13.24
N PRO A 173 -18.64 -21.76 -12.61
CA PRO A 173 -19.16 -22.96 -13.27
C PRO A 173 -20.65 -22.93 -13.61
N LEU A 174 -21.45 -22.09 -12.94
CA LEU A 174 -22.89 -21.95 -13.17
C LEU A 174 -23.20 -20.90 -14.23
N TYR A 175 -22.50 -19.76 -14.16
CA TYR A 175 -22.64 -18.65 -15.08
C TYR A 175 -21.33 -17.85 -15.12
N ASP A 176 -20.73 -17.73 -16.29
CA ASP A 176 -19.42 -17.09 -16.47
C ASP A 176 -19.41 -15.62 -15.98
N GLY A 177 -20.53 -14.91 -16.09
CA GLY A 177 -20.66 -13.54 -15.58
C GLY A 177 -20.70 -13.42 -14.04
N LEU A 178 -20.58 -14.50 -13.28
CA LEU A 178 -20.34 -14.46 -11.82
C LEU A 178 -18.86 -14.44 -11.45
N TYR A 179 -17.96 -14.58 -12.43
CA TYR A 179 -16.53 -14.42 -12.20
C TYR A 179 -16.22 -13.02 -11.64
N ILE A 180 -15.30 -12.95 -10.66
CA ILE A 180 -14.83 -11.68 -10.06
C ILE A 180 -13.31 -11.59 -10.16
N PHE A 181 -12.57 -12.47 -9.48
CA PHE A 181 -11.13 -12.65 -9.64
C PHE A 181 -10.66 -13.99 -9.04
N HIS A 182 -9.46 -14.43 -9.41
CA HIS A 182 -8.80 -15.61 -8.83
C HIS A 182 -7.95 -15.27 -7.61
N PHE A 183 -7.51 -16.29 -6.86
CA PHE A 183 -6.72 -16.09 -5.65
C PHE A 183 -5.37 -15.41 -5.97
N GLU A 184 -4.76 -15.75 -7.10
CA GLU A 184 -3.49 -15.19 -7.58
C GLU A 184 -3.62 -13.69 -7.83
N ASP A 185 -4.72 -13.24 -8.43
CA ASP A 185 -5.02 -11.82 -8.62
C ASP A 185 -5.20 -11.09 -7.28
N ALA A 186 -5.83 -11.76 -6.31
CA ALA A 186 -6.03 -11.20 -4.98
C ALA A 186 -4.70 -10.90 -4.27
N LEU A 187 -3.69 -11.77 -4.45
CA LEU A 187 -2.35 -11.54 -3.90
C LEU A 187 -1.68 -10.31 -4.51
N ARG A 188 -1.99 -9.97 -5.77
CA ARG A 188 -1.48 -8.75 -6.42
C ARG A 188 -2.12 -7.49 -5.87
N TYR A 189 -3.33 -7.56 -5.32
CA TYR A 189 -3.95 -6.44 -4.61
C TYR A 189 -3.37 -6.17 -3.22
N ILE A 190 -2.55 -7.09 -2.69
CA ILE A 190 -1.86 -6.91 -1.42
C ILE A 190 -0.63 -6.02 -1.65
N ASP A 191 -0.66 -4.84 -1.04
CA ASP A 191 0.48 -3.95 -1.04
C ASP A 191 1.46 -4.29 0.10
N TRP A 192 2.52 -5.01 -0.26
CA TRP A 192 3.57 -5.39 0.68
C TRP A 192 4.36 -4.20 1.23
N ASN A 193 4.53 -3.14 0.45
CA ASN A 193 5.23 -1.94 0.92
C ASN A 193 4.47 -1.33 2.09
N VAL A 194 3.14 -1.23 1.97
CA VAL A 194 2.26 -0.74 3.04
C VAL A 194 2.32 -1.63 4.27
N ILE A 195 2.24 -2.96 4.12
CA ILE A 195 2.30 -3.90 5.24
C ILE A 195 3.64 -3.79 5.99
N PHE A 196 4.76 -3.82 5.26
CA PHE A 196 6.08 -3.73 5.88
C PHE A 196 6.35 -2.37 6.49
N LEU A 197 5.86 -1.29 5.89
CA LEU A 197 5.92 0.06 6.45
C LEU A 197 5.18 0.12 7.79
N ILE A 198 3.91 -0.30 7.84
CA ILE A 198 3.12 -0.32 9.08
C ILE A 198 3.78 -1.20 10.15
N MET A 199 4.25 -2.39 9.76
CA MET A 199 4.92 -3.30 10.70
C MET A 199 6.20 -2.68 11.28
N GLY A 200 7.07 -2.10 10.45
CA GLY A 200 8.30 -1.46 10.91
C GLY A 200 8.03 -0.32 11.88
N MET A 201 7.01 0.50 11.60
CA MET A 201 6.61 1.61 12.46
C MET A 201 6.05 1.12 13.79
N MET A 202 5.19 0.09 13.79
CA MET A 202 4.66 -0.49 15.02
C MET A 202 5.76 -1.08 15.91
N ILE A 203 6.83 -1.64 15.33
CA ILE A 203 8.01 -2.09 16.08
C ILE A 203 8.73 -0.90 16.73
N VAL A 204 8.99 0.17 15.97
CA VAL A 204 9.62 1.39 16.52
C VAL A 204 8.79 1.96 17.66
N ILE A 205 7.46 2.04 17.49
CA ILE A 205 6.52 2.50 18.49
C ILE A 205 6.59 1.65 19.77
N ALA A 206 6.54 0.32 19.63
CA ALA A 206 6.60 -0.58 20.77
C ALA A 206 7.90 -0.44 21.59
N VAL A 207 9.01 -0.05 20.94
CA VAL A 207 10.28 0.26 21.61
C VAL A 207 10.20 1.62 22.30
N VAL A 208 9.74 2.67 21.59
CA VAL A 208 9.64 4.04 22.12
C VAL A 208 8.71 4.11 23.33
N GLU A 209 7.57 3.43 23.29
CA GLU A 209 6.61 3.38 24.40
C GLU A 209 7.26 2.89 25.70
N ARG A 210 8.08 1.83 25.64
CA ARG A 210 8.77 1.26 26.81
C ARG A 210 9.80 2.18 27.44
N THR A 211 10.30 3.16 26.70
CA THR A 211 11.31 4.11 27.19
C THR A 211 10.77 5.12 28.19
N GLY A 212 9.45 5.30 28.29
CA GLY A 212 8.83 6.30 29.16
C GLY A 212 8.82 7.72 28.58
N VAL A 213 9.09 7.88 27.27
CA VAL A 213 9.20 9.21 26.63
C VAL A 213 7.91 10.03 26.73
N PHE A 214 6.74 9.38 26.68
CA PHE A 214 5.44 10.05 26.77
C PHE A 214 5.20 10.62 28.16
N GLN A 215 5.49 9.85 29.21
CA GLN A 215 5.39 10.29 30.59
C GLN A 215 6.40 11.42 30.88
N TRP A 216 7.61 11.32 30.33
CA TRP A 216 8.60 12.39 30.40
C TRP A 216 8.14 13.66 29.67
N SER A 217 7.53 13.52 28.49
CA SER A 217 7.06 14.64 27.69
C SER A 217 5.94 15.42 28.39
N ALA A 218 5.02 14.72 29.05
CA ALA A 218 3.95 15.33 29.83
C ALA A 218 4.47 16.01 31.11
N TYR A 219 5.46 15.41 31.78
CA TYR A 219 6.17 16.07 32.88
C TYR A 219 6.82 17.38 32.41
N MET A 220 7.51 17.35 31.27
CA MET A 220 8.14 18.52 30.69
C MET A 220 7.10 19.57 30.28
N ALA A 221 5.98 19.16 29.69
CA ALA A 221 4.87 20.03 29.33
C ALA A 221 4.30 20.77 30.55
N TYR A 222 4.06 20.04 31.64
CA TYR A 222 3.61 20.64 32.89
C TYR A 222 4.64 21.59 33.50
N ARG A 223 5.92 21.19 33.54
CA ARG A 223 7.00 22.04 34.04
C ARG A 223 7.14 23.33 33.24
N LEU A 224 7.11 23.26 31.92
CA LEU A 224 7.22 24.40 31.01
C LEU A 224 5.99 25.30 31.04
N SER A 225 4.81 24.74 31.33
CA SER A 225 3.59 25.52 31.46
C SER A 225 3.62 26.52 32.63
N GLY A 226 4.51 26.31 33.60
CA GLY A 226 4.60 27.16 34.78
C GLY A 226 3.34 27.13 35.66
N GLY A 227 2.51 26.08 35.53
CA GLY A 227 1.22 25.97 36.19
C GLY A 227 0.08 26.71 35.48
N ARG A 228 0.34 27.37 34.34
CA ARG A 228 -0.68 28.08 33.56
C ARG A 228 -1.39 27.11 32.65
N THR A 229 -2.68 26.89 32.88
CA THR A 229 -3.47 25.84 32.22
C THR A 229 -3.62 26.08 30.72
N TRP A 230 -3.74 27.34 30.29
CA TRP A 230 -3.80 27.68 28.86
C TRP A 230 -2.49 27.33 28.13
N LEU A 231 -1.34 27.56 28.77
CA LEU A 231 -0.03 27.25 28.19
C LEU A 231 0.20 25.74 28.18
N LEU A 232 -0.26 25.05 29.22
CA LEU A 232 -0.24 23.60 29.31
C LEU A 232 -0.99 22.96 28.12
N VAL A 233 -2.20 23.42 27.81
CA VAL A 233 -2.96 22.92 26.64
C VAL A 233 -2.14 23.06 25.36
N VAL A 234 -1.56 24.25 25.12
CA VAL A 234 -0.77 24.50 23.90
C VAL A 234 0.43 23.57 23.82
N ILE A 235 1.17 23.38 24.92
CA ILE A 235 2.33 22.48 24.92
C ILE A 235 1.90 21.03 24.72
N LEU A 236 0.83 20.59 25.37
CA LEU A 236 0.30 19.24 25.21
C LEU A 236 -0.21 18.98 23.78
N MET A 237 -0.86 19.95 23.14
CA MET A 237 -1.25 19.87 21.72
C MET A 237 -0.03 19.71 20.82
N ILE A 238 1.04 20.49 21.05
CA ILE A 238 2.27 20.42 20.24
C ILE A 238 2.97 19.06 20.44
N VAL A 239 3.14 18.63 21.70
CA VAL A 239 3.78 17.35 22.03
C VAL A 239 2.99 16.18 21.45
N THR A 240 1.67 16.17 21.65
CA THR A 240 0.79 15.12 21.11
C THR A 240 0.78 15.14 19.59
N GLY A 241 0.70 16.32 18.97
CA GLY A 241 0.72 16.46 17.52
C GLY A 241 2.03 15.94 16.92
N ILE A 242 3.18 16.35 17.47
CA ILE A 242 4.49 15.87 17.02
C ILE A 242 4.59 14.36 17.20
N ALA A 243 4.16 13.83 18.36
CA ALA A 243 4.11 12.39 18.56
C ALA A 243 3.26 11.70 17.48
N SER A 244 2.06 12.21 17.21
CA SER A 244 1.15 11.70 16.18
C SER A 244 1.65 11.86 14.75
N ALA A 245 2.68 12.67 14.49
CA ALA A 245 3.34 12.71 13.18
C ALA A 245 4.18 11.44 12.95
N PHE A 246 4.72 10.84 14.01
CA PHE A 246 5.54 9.63 13.93
C PHE A 246 4.78 8.36 14.33
N LEU A 247 3.67 8.51 15.04
CA LEU A 247 2.81 7.44 15.53
C LEU A 247 1.43 7.53 14.89
N ASP A 248 0.68 6.42 14.84
CA ASP A 248 -0.73 6.52 14.49
C ASP A 248 -1.51 7.27 15.58
N ASN A 249 -2.55 7.99 15.17
CA ASN A 249 -3.32 8.87 16.05
C ASN A 249 -3.96 8.11 17.22
N VAL A 250 -4.39 6.86 17.00
CA VAL A 250 -5.06 6.05 18.04
C VAL A 250 -4.04 5.67 19.11
N THR A 251 -2.88 5.15 18.72
CA THR A 251 -1.81 4.79 19.66
C THR A 251 -1.32 6.00 20.44
N THR A 252 -1.12 7.14 19.78
CA THR A 252 -0.72 8.39 20.45
C THR A 252 -1.69 8.76 21.56
N MET A 253 -3.00 8.72 21.27
CA MET A 253 -4.02 9.04 22.27
C MET A 253 -4.13 7.99 23.38
N LEU A 254 -3.95 6.70 23.10
CA LEU A 254 -3.93 5.67 24.13
C LEU A 254 -2.83 5.91 25.18
N LEU A 255 -1.69 6.46 24.75
CA LEU A 255 -0.55 6.76 25.61
C LEU A 255 -0.69 8.10 26.34
N MET A 256 -1.16 9.14 25.65
CA MET A 256 -1.32 10.47 26.23
C MET A 256 -2.53 10.57 27.17
N THR A 257 -3.66 9.97 26.80
CA THR A 257 -4.93 10.03 27.58
C THR A 257 -4.76 9.75 29.08
N PRO A 258 -4.16 8.63 29.53
CA PRO A 258 -4.03 8.34 30.96
C PRO A 258 -3.16 9.37 31.69
N VAL A 259 -2.21 10.00 31.00
CA VAL A 259 -1.34 11.03 31.57
C VAL A 259 -2.09 12.37 31.67
N THR A 260 -2.75 12.76 30.58
CA THR A 260 -3.53 14.00 30.49
C THR A 260 -4.72 14.01 31.46
N ILE A 261 -5.43 12.90 31.61
CA ILE A 261 -6.51 12.76 32.62
C ILE A 261 -5.97 13.04 34.02
N ARG A 262 -4.78 12.52 34.36
CA ARG A 262 -4.22 12.73 35.71
C ARG A 262 -3.80 14.16 35.94
N ILE A 263 -3.24 14.82 34.93
CA ILE A 263 -2.90 16.24 35.00
C ILE A 263 -4.18 17.05 35.22
N ALA A 264 -5.23 16.80 34.43
CA ALA A 264 -6.52 17.46 34.55
C ALA A 264 -7.15 17.28 35.95
N LEU A 265 -7.22 16.04 36.44
CA LEU A 265 -7.76 15.74 37.78
C LEU A 265 -6.96 16.40 38.90
N SER A 266 -5.64 16.53 38.73
CA SER A 266 -4.77 17.16 39.73
C SER A 266 -4.86 18.69 39.70
N LEU A 267 -5.25 19.28 38.57
CA LEU A 267 -5.55 20.69 38.40
C LEU A 267 -7.01 21.04 38.72
N GLY A 268 -7.87 20.04 38.96
CA GLY A 268 -9.28 20.25 39.24
C GLY A 268 -10.10 20.67 38.01
N ILE A 269 -9.61 20.43 36.80
CA ILE A 269 -10.33 20.71 35.54
C ILE A 269 -11.01 19.48 34.97
N ASN A 270 -12.03 19.74 34.16
CA ASN A 270 -12.61 18.73 33.30
C ASN A 270 -11.52 18.14 32.36
N PRO A 271 -11.25 16.82 32.41
CA PRO A 271 -10.26 16.20 31.53
C PRO A 271 -10.48 16.45 30.03
N LEU A 272 -11.74 16.63 29.62
CA LEU A 272 -12.07 16.94 28.23
C LEU A 272 -11.46 18.26 27.75
N ALA A 273 -11.23 19.23 28.65
CA ALA A 273 -10.62 20.51 28.30
C ALA A 273 -9.13 20.41 27.93
N LEU A 274 -8.47 19.30 28.28
CA LEU A 274 -7.12 18.97 27.81
C LEU A 274 -7.14 17.93 26.69
N LEU A 275 -7.96 16.88 26.83
CA LEU A 275 -8.02 15.75 25.89
C LEU A 275 -8.57 16.15 24.52
N MET A 276 -9.62 16.97 24.44
CA MET A 276 -10.21 17.34 23.15
C MET A 276 -9.21 18.13 22.28
N PRO A 277 -8.49 19.15 22.81
CA PRO A 277 -7.42 19.79 22.08
C PRO A 277 -6.32 18.82 21.61
N GLU A 278 -5.91 17.86 22.45
CA GLU A 278 -4.92 16.83 22.09
C GLU A 278 -5.40 15.94 20.94
N VAL A 279 -6.63 15.41 21.00
CA VAL A 279 -7.23 14.58 19.94
C VAL A 279 -7.33 15.35 18.62
N MET A 280 -7.71 16.63 18.68
CA MET A 280 -7.76 17.45 17.47
C MET A 280 -6.36 17.70 16.92
N ALA A 281 -5.38 17.98 17.79
CA ALA A 281 -4.00 18.21 17.39
C ALA A 281 -3.35 16.96 16.81
N SER A 282 -3.60 15.78 17.38
CA SER A 282 -3.11 14.50 16.86
C SER A 282 -3.64 14.26 15.45
N ASN A 283 -4.93 14.53 15.21
CA ASN A 283 -5.53 14.37 13.89
C ASN A 283 -4.99 15.37 12.86
N VAL A 284 -4.81 16.64 13.23
CA VAL A 284 -4.31 17.67 12.30
C VAL A 284 -2.84 17.43 11.98
N VAL A 285 -2.00 17.20 13.00
CA VAL A 285 -0.56 17.04 12.81
C VAL A 285 -0.21 15.67 12.25
N GLY A 286 -0.94 14.61 12.59
CA GLY A 286 -0.73 13.26 12.02
C GLY A 286 -0.93 13.19 10.51
N ILE A 287 -1.67 14.13 9.90
CA ILE A 287 -1.80 14.21 8.44
C ILE A 287 -0.50 14.67 7.77
N SER A 288 0.42 15.31 8.51
CA SER A 288 1.69 15.82 7.94
C SER A 288 2.62 14.74 7.40
N THR A 289 2.48 13.50 7.84
CA THR A 289 3.36 12.41 7.42
C THR A 289 2.59 11.34 6.68
N LEU A 290 3.32 10.57 5.87
CA LEU A 290 2.78 9.37 5.22
C LEU A 290 2.29 8.35 6.27
N VAL A 291 2.87 8.38 7.47
CA VAL A 291 2.73 7.39 8.54
C VAL A 291 1.49 7.59 9.41
N GLY A 292 1.11 8.84 9.70
CA GLY A 292 0.18 9.12 10.79
C GLY A 292 -1.21 8.49 10.63
N THR A 293 -1.61 8.12 9.41
CA THR A 293 -2.87 7.38 9.16
C THR A 293 -2.74 6.34 8.04
N PRO A 294 -3.47 5.20 8.13
CA PRO A 294 -3.53 4.22 7.04
C PRO A 294 -3.98 4.80 5.70
N THR A 295 -4.82 5.85 5.72
CA THR A 295 -5.29 6.55 4.52
C THR A 295 -4.16 7.26 3.80
N ASN A 296 -3.24 7.90 4.53
CA ASN A 296 -2.08 8.56 3.93
C ASN A 296 -1.16 7.55 3.27
N ILE A 297 -0.90 6.42 3.95
CA ILE A 297 -0.09 5.32 3.42
C ILE A 297 -0.67 4.80 2.10
N LEU A 298 -2.00 4.61 2.03
CA LEU A 298 -2.68 4.17 0.81
C LEU A 298 -2.51 5.18 -0.33
N ILE A 299 -2.71 6.47 -0.06
CA ILE A 299 -2.53 7.54 -1.07
C ILE A 299 -1.09 7.58 -1.56
N GLY A 300 -0.10 7.49 -0.66
CA GLY A 300 1.30 7.52 -1.05
C GLY A 300 1.71 6.32 -1.87
N SER A 301 1.20 5.12 -1.56
CA SER A 301 1.52 3.94 -2.35
C SER A 301 0.93 3.98 -3.75
N TYR A 302 -0.36 4.32 -3.88
CA TYR A 302 -1.01 4.44 -5.20
C TYR A 302 -0.49 5.61 -6.02
N GLY A 303 -0.13 6.72 -5.37
CA GLY A 303 0.41 7.90 -6.03
C GLY A 303 1.92 7.83 -6.30
N GLY A 304 2.62 6.80 -5.80
CA GLY A 304 4.09 6.73 -5.85
C GLY A 304 4.78 7.89 -5.11
N ILE A 305 4.13 8.43 -4.08
CA ILE A 305 4.59 9.62 -3.34
C ILE A 305 5.38 9.16 -2.11
N GLY A 306 6.61 9.65 -1.97
CA GLY A 306 7.48 9.28 -0.85
C GLY A 306 7.10 9.99 0.46
N PHE A 307 7.70 9.54 1.57
CA PHE A 307 7.54 10.15 2.89
C PHE A 307 7.93 11.64 2.90
N ASN A 308 9.07 11.98 2.29
CA ASN A 308 9.57 13.36 2.25
C ASN A 308 8.67 14.29 1.44
N ASP A 309 8.08 13.78 0.35
CA ASP A 309 7.16 14.55 -0.49
C ASP A 309 5.88 14.90 0.29
N PHE A 310 5.35 13.92 1.05
CA PHE A 310 4.24 14.14 1.99
C PHE A 310 4.58 15.21 3.02
N LEU A 311 5.73 15.06 3.69
CA LEU A 311 6.15 15.94 4.76
C LEU A 311 6.31 17.38 4.27
N VAL A 312 7.03 17.61 3.17
CA VAL A 312 7.30 18.96 2.67
C VAL A 312 6.02 19.63 2.16
N ASN A 313 5.14 18.88 1.50
CA ASN A 313 3.95 19.44 0.86
C ASN A 313 2.79 19.70 1.86
N LEU A 314 2.59 18.83 2.85
CA LEU A 314 1.48 18.95 3.80
C LEU A 314 1.82 19.79 5.03
N THR A 315 3.08 19.77 5.50
CA THR A 315 3.48 20.48 6.74
C THR A 315 3.08 21.97 6.74
N PRO A 316 3.22 22.75 5.66
CA PRO A 316 2.79 24.15 5.66
C PRO A 316 1.30 24.33 5.98
N GLY A 317 0.44 23.52 5.35
CA GLY A 317 -1.00 23.54 5.60
C GLY A 317 -1.37 23.05 7.01
N VAL A 318 -0.68 22.01 7.48
CA VAL A 318 -0.84 21.47 8.84
C VAL A 318 -0.46 22.50 9.90
N LEU A 319 0.65 23.25 9.73
CA LEU A 319 1.06 24.28 10.67
C LEU A 319 0.03 25.42 10.74
N LEU A 320 -0.51 25.85 9.59
CA LEU A 320 -1.59 26.85 9.56
C LEU A 320 -2.85 26.35 10.27
N ALA A 321 -3.24 25.09 10.00
CA ALA A 321 -4.37 24.46 10.67
C ALA A 321 -4.15 24.32 12.18
N LEU A 322 -2.93 23.96 12.61
CA LEU A 322 -2.57 23.85 14.02
C LEU A 322 -2.66 25.21 14.73
N VAL A 323 -2.21 26.29 14.11
CA VAL A 323 -2.36 27.65 14.67
C VAL A 323 -3.84 28.00 14.83
N GLY A 324 -4.65 27.78 13.78
CA GLY A 324 -6.09 27.99 13.86
C GLY A 324 -6.76 27.14 14.94
N LEU A 325 -6.32 25.90 15.08
CA LEU A 325 -6.81 24.96 16.09
C LEU A 325 -6.45 25.39 17.52
N ILE A 326 -5.23 25.88 17.74
CA ILE A 326 -4.82 26.44 19.04
C ILE A 326 -5.71 27.62 19.39
N ILE A 327 -5.92 28.56 18.48
CA ILE A 327 -6.78 29.73 18.70
C ILE A 327 -8.21 29.29 19.02
N TYR A 328 -8.75 28.35 18.25
CA TYR A 328 -10.08 27.79 18.47
C TYR A 328 -10.22 27.15 19.85
N ASN A 329 -9.29 26.28 20.25
CA ASN A 329 -9.35 25.59 21.54
C ASN A 329 -9.20 26.55 22.72
N LEU A 330 -8.31 27.54 22.61
CA LEU A 330 -8.16 28.58 23.62
C LEU A 330 -9.43 29.42 23.78
N PHE A 331 -10.20 29.62 22.72
CA PHE A 331 -11.47 30.34 22.78
C PHE A 331 -12.60 29.49 23.37
N VAL A 332 -12.75 28.23 22.91
CA VAL A 332 -13.83 27.33 23.32
C VAL A 332 -13.68 26.89 24.77
N PHE A 333 -12.49 26.49 25.19
CA PHE A 333 -12.23 25.99 26.54
C PHE A 333 -11.82 27.10 27.53
N ARG A 334 -11.93 28.38 27.16
CA ARG A 334 -11.47 29.52 27.98
C ARG A 334 -12.00 29.50 29.41
N GLN A 335 -13.25 29.06 29.62
CA GLN A 335 -13.89 29.05 30.94
C GLN A 335 -13.26 27.99 31.85
N ASP A 336 -13.04 26.79 31.34
CA ASP A 336 -12.38 25.70 32.08
C ASP A 336 -10.91 26.04 32.40
N LEU A 337 -10.22 26.71 31.47
CA LEU A 337 -8.82 27.11 31.63
C LEU A 337 -8.64 28.26 32.62
N GLN A 338 -9.54 29.25 32.62
CA GLN A 338 -9.49 30.39 33.55
C GLN A 338 -9.86 30.03 34.99
N SER A 339 -10.74 29.04 35.17
CA SER A 339 -11.18 28.58 36.49
C SER A 339 -10.05 28.03 37.35
N SER A 340 -8.94 27.62 36.71
CA SER A 340 -7.81 26.93 37.34
C SER A 340 -6.61 27.85 37.57
N ASP A 341 -6.48 28.89 36.76
CA ASP A 341 -5.41 29.87 36.87
C ASP A 341 -5.67 30.90 38.00
N ALA A 342 -6.88 30.90 38.60
CA ALA A 342 -7.32 31.86 39.62
C ALA A 342 -6.67 31.70 41.02
N GLY A 343 -5.72 30.78 41.23
CA GLY A 343 -5.09 30.65 42.56
C GLY A 343 -3.81 29.81 42.71
N THR A 344 -3.22 29.25 41.64
CA THR A 344 -2.12 28.28 41.77
C THR A 344 -0.92 28.60 40.90
N GLY A 345 0.24 28.80 41.53
CA GLY A 345 1.53 28.50 40.89
C GLY A 345 1.70 27.00 40.67
N ILE A 346 2.84 26.56 40.14
CA ILE A 346 3.13 25.12 39.93
C ILE A 346 2.83 24.33 41.22
N SER A 347 1.89 23.38 41.16
CA SER A 347 1.69 22.42 42.24
C SER A 347 2.94 21.54 42.36
N GLU A 348 3.75 21.75 43.41
CA GLU A 348 4.99 21.00 43.65
C GLU A 348 4.73 19.50 43.84
N VAL A 349 3.60 19.14 44.48
CA VAL A 349 3.19 17.75 44.67
C VAL A 349 2.88 17.07 43.33
N LEU A 350 2.18 17.77 42.43
CA LEU A 350 1.91 17.25 41.08
C LEU A 350 3.20 17.15 40.27
N LEU A 351 4.05 18.18 40.35
CA LEU A 351 5.35 18.20 39.66
C LEU A 351 6.23 17.03 40.11
N GLN A 352 6.33 16.76 41.41
CA GLN A 352 7.07 15.62 41.95
C GLN A 352 6.50 14.28 41.48
N ARG A 353 5.17 14.10 41.54
CA ARG A 353 4.51 12.87 41.05
C ARG A 353 4.75 12.63 39.55
N LEU A 354 4.73 13.69 38.75
CA LEU A 354 5.04 13.62 37.32
C LEU A 354 6.54 13.36 37.10
N ALA A 355 7.43 13.96 37.90
CA ALA A 355 8.88 13.75 37.80
C ALA A 355 9.31 12.31 38.16
N GLU A 356 8.64 11.69 39.13
CA GLU A 356 8.89 10.29 39.51
C GLU A 356 8.54 9.31 38.40
N ARG A 357 7.45 9.59 37.66
CA ARG A 357 6.94 8.73 36.58
C ARG A 357 7.51 9.08 35.21
N GLY A 358 7.83 10.34 34.98
CA GLY A 358 8.38 10.88 33.73
C GLY A 358 9.89 10.70 33.64
N ARG A 359 10.39 9.51 33.97
CA ARG A 359 11.81 9.16 33.81
C ARG A 359 11.98 8.32 32.57
N ILE A 360 12.95 8.68 31.74
CA ILE A 360 13.35 7.83 30.61
C ILE A 360 14.11 6.64 31.20
N THR A 361 13.50 5.46 31.12
CA THR A 361 14.02 4.22 31.72
C THR A 361 15.09 3.57 30.84
N GLU A 362 14.97 3.69 29.51
CA GLU A 362 15.80 2.99 28.52
C GLU A 362 16.32 3.96 27.43
N PRO A 363 17.32 4.82 27.74
CA PRO A 363 17.78 5.87 26.83
C PRO A 363 18.46 5.34 25.56
N ASP A 364 19.08 4.16 25.62
CA ASP A 364 19.73 3.54 24.45
C ASP A 364 18.71 3.01 23.44
N HIS A 365 17.55 2.55 23.92
CA HIS A 365 16.44 2.14 23.05
C HIS A 365 15.82 3.34 22.33
N LEU A 366 15.73 4.49 23.02
CA LEU A 366 15.26 5.74 22.41
C LEU A 366 16.21 6.20 21.29
N LYS A 367 17.53 6.14 21.51
CA LYS A 367 18.52 6.48 20.48
C LYS A 367 18.44 5.55 19.27
N LYS A 368 18.32 4.24 19.50
CA LYS A 368 18.17 3.25 18.43
C LYS A 368 16.89 3.47 17.63
N ALA A 369 15.77 3.73 18.30
CA ALA A 369 14.50 4.05 17.66
C ALA A 369 14.59 5.33 16.80
N GLY A 370 15.25 6.38 17.32
CA GLY A 370 15.45 7.63 16.58
C GLY A 370 16.36 7.50 15.35
N VAL A 371 17.34 6.60 15.38
CA VAL A 371 18.22 6.32 14.23
C VAL A 371 17.53 5.43 13.18
N VAL A 372 16.62 4.54 13.60
CA VAL A 372 15.88 3.66 12.69
C VAL A 372 14.68 4.39 12.05
N GLY A 373 14.11 5.38 12.72
CA GLY A 373 13.00 6.20 12.21
C GLY A 373 13.41 7.43 11.40
N ALA A 374 14.71 7.77 11.35
CA ALA A 374 15.28 8.82 10.50
C ALA A 374 15.88 8.22 9.23
#